data_AF-A0A536CF86-F1
#
_entry.id   AF-A0A536CF86-F1
#
_cell.length_a   1.000
_cell.length_b   1.000
_cell.length_c   1.000
_cell.angle_alpha   90.00
_cell.angle_beta   90.00
_cell.angle_gamma   90.00
#
_symmetry.space_group_name_H-M   'P 1'
#
loop_
_entity.id
_entity.type
_entity.pdbx_description
1 polymer ?
#
loop_
_entity_poly.entity_id
_entity_poly.type
_entity_poly.pdbx_seq_one_letter_code
_entity_poly.pdbx_strand_id
1 'polypeptide(L)'
;MTQIVRPAELLPGVDVKRIPGPERAGGSRSDGAVIRGKGLIFWDPKIPGKKLDAIDTDQITPANDCVSESLETLDHRWKAGSFRFLMPDFRERVHRGENFVVAGDRFAIGSSREMSPAGLKGVGEEAGRELVIVCGAGMGDIFRRNALNLGLHVVQSRAAVEDAQEGDTFSFDPETRTLTNETQGKSYKPAALSPAEDDIRRSGGIIKIGRREFRDAVIRRPDISWADAATARGLTSTEQILWAHRVDKEAAVRAGATLRVYADLLPAS
;
A
#
# COMPACT_ATOMS: atom_id res chain seq x y z
N MET A 1 -13.64 -28.57 20.35
CA MET A 1 -12.21 -28.82 20.04
C MET A 1 -11.53 -27.46 20.00
N THR A 2 -10.61 -27.19 20.91
CA THR A 2 -9.78 -25.98 20.85
C THR A 2 -8.85 -26.14 19.64
N GLN A 3 -9.04 -25.35 18.57
CA GLN A 3 -8.02 -25.27 17.53
C GLN A 3 -6.76 -24.67 18.19
N ILE A 4 -5.73 -25.49 18.36
CA ILE A 4 -4.45 -25.05 18.89
C ILE A 4 -3.60 -24.65 17.70
N VAL A 5 -3.24 -23.37 17.64
CA VAL A 5 -2.32 -22.84 16.65
C VAL A 5 -0.98 -23.51 16.83
N ARG A 6 -0.46 -24.10 15.76
CA ARG A 6 0.81 -24.81 15.78
C ARG A 6 1.95 -23.85 15.44
N PRO A 7 3.16 -24.06 16.00
CA PRO A 7 4.36 -23.39 15.52
C PRO A 7 4.58 -23.65 14.03
N ALA A 8 5.36 -22.79 13.38
CA ALA A 8 5.76 -22.99 12.00
C ALA A 8 6.52 -24.31 11.82
N GLU A 9 6.17 -25.08 10.78
CA GLU A 9 6.90 -26.27 10.38
C GLU A 9 7.93 -25.91 9.30
N LEU A 10 9.17 -26.36 9.49
CA LEU A 10 10.25 -26.10 8.53
C LEU A 10 10.29 -27.18 7.46
N LEU A 11 10.53 -26.76 6.21
CA LEU A 11 10.81 -27.70 5.12
C LEU A 11 12.07 -28.53 5.42
N PRO A 12 12.15 -29.78 4.91
CA PRO A 12 13.33 -30.62 5.09
C PRO A 12 14.63 -29.90 4.67
N GLY A 13 15.66 -29.99 5.52
CA GLY A 13 16.97 -29.38 5.27
C GLY A 13 17.10 -27.90 5.64
N VAL A 14 16.03 -27.24 6.09
CA VAL A 14 16.08 -25.85 6.59
C VAL A 14 16.54 -25.82 8.05
N ASP A 15 17.63 -25.10 8.32
CA ASP A 15 18.12 -24.84 9.67
C ASP A 15 17.76 -23.41 10.09
N VAL A 16 16.94 -23.27 11.14
CA VAL A 16 16.49 -21.98 11.67
C VAL A 16 17.65 -21.08 12.12
N LYS A 17 18.80 -21.65 12.49
CA LYS A 17 20.01 -20.90 12.87
C LYS A 17 20.66 -20.21 11.68
N ARG A 18 20.38 -20.68 10.46
CA ARG A 18 20.87 -20.10 9.21
C ARG A 18 19.94 -19.02 8.66
N ILE A 19 18.73 -18.88 9.20
CA ILE A 19 17.86 -17.75 8.86
C ILE A 19 18.53 -16.48 9.39
N PRO A 20 18.78 -15.47 8.53
CA PRO A 20 19.35 -14.21 8.97
C PRO A 20 18.57 -13.66 10.17
N GLY A 21 19.31 -13.15 11.16
CA GLY A 21 18.69 -12.37 12.23
C GLY A 21 18.06 -11.09 11.67
N PRO A 22 17.32 -10.32 12.49
CA PRO A 22 16.80 -9.03 12.07
C PRO A 22 17.96 -8.21 11.52
N GLU A 23 17.91 -7.87 10.22
CA GLU A 23 18.80 -6.85 9.68
C GLU A 23 18.59 -5.62 10.56
N ARG A 24 19.65 -5.13 11.21
CA ARG A 24 19.61 -3.82 11.86
C ARG A 24 19.07 -2.86 10.82
N ALA A 25 18.32 -1.85 11.25
CA ALA A 25 18.00 -0.70 10.40
C ALA A 25 19.30 0.03 10.07
N GLY A 26 20.17 -0.59 9.27
CA GLY A 26 21.34 0.00 8.69
C GLY A 26 20.82 0.99 7.68
N GLY A 27 20.63 2.22 8.14
CA GLY A 27 21.25 3.44 7.62
C GLY A 27 21.12 3.78 6.14
N SER A 28 20.61 2.90 5.28
CA SER A 28 20.08 3.27 3.99
C SER A 28 18.68 3.80 4.25
N ARG A 29 18.60 4.98 4.87
CA ARG A 29 17.65 5.96 4.34
C ARG A 29 18.03 6.01 2.87
N SER A 30 17.22 5.41 2.01
CA SER A 30 17.21 5.96 0.67
C SER A 30 16.76 7.39 0.94
N ASP A 31 17.69 8.34 0.91
CA ASP A 31 17.37 9.74 0.69
C ASP A 31 16.63 9.70 -0.65
N GLY A 32 15.32 9.47 -0.57
CA GLY A 32 14.50 9.16 -1.71
C GLY A 32 14.58 10.40 -2.57
N ALA A 33 15.26 10.29 -3.71
CA ALA A 33 15.42 11.41 -4.59
C ALA A 33 14.04 12.01 -4.84
N VAL A 34 13.94 13.34 -4.79
CA VAL A 34 12.68 14.02 -5.06
C VAL A 34 12.13 13.54 -6.40
N ILE A 35 10.95 12.95 -6.37
CA ILE A 35 10.30 12.40 -7.56
C ILE A 35 9.68 13.57 -8.30
N ARG A 36 9.98 13.72 -9.59
CA ARG A 36 9.49 14.84 -10.40
C ARG A 36 8.92 14.34 -11.73
N GLY A 37 7.85 14.98 -12.19
CA GLY A 37 7.32 14.79 -13.53
C GLY A 37 5.91 15.34 -13.69
N LYS A 38 5.28 15.01 -14.82
CA LYS A 38 4.01 15.61 -15.22
C LYS A 38 2.80 14.86 -14.68
N GLY A 39 1.70 15.58 -14.52
CA GLY A 39 0.39 15.04 -14.15
C GLY A 39 -0.27 14.23 -15.26
N LEU A 40 -0.73 13.03 -14.90
CA LEU A 40 -1.68 12.18 -15.60
C LEU A 40 -3.06 12.41 -14.98
N ILE A 41 -3.78 13.41 -15.47
CA ILE A 41 -5.02 13.87 -14.83
C ILE A 41 -6.23 13.13 -15.41
N PHE A 42 -7.03 12.55 -14.52
CA PHE A 42 -8.33 11.97 -14.87
C PHE A 42 -9.40 13.04 -14.71
N TRP A 43 -9.88 13.59 -15.83
CA TRP A 43 -10.99 14.55 -15.84
C TRP A 43 -12.34 13.83 -15.88
N ASP A 44 -13.35 14.40 -15.23
CA ASP A 44 -14.72 13.93 -15.33
C ASP A 44 -15.31 14.39 -16.67
N PRO A 45 -15.63 13.48 -17.62
CA PRO A 45 -16.16 13.86 -18.92
C PRO A 45 -17.56 14.49 -18.84
N LYS A 46 -18.25 14.35 -17.70
CA LYS A 46 -19.60 14.87 -17.49
C LYS A 46 -19.61 16.23 -16.80
N ILE A 47 -18.52 16.61 -16.15
CA ILE A 47 -18.44 17.84 -15.33
C ILE A 47 -17.14 18.59 -15.67
N PRO A 48 -17.21 19.58 -16.57
CA PRO A 48 -16.04 20.37 -16.96
C PRO A 48 -15.30 20.98 -15.76
N GLY A 49 -13.97 20.85 -15.75
CA GLY A 49 -13.11 21.38 -14.68
C GLY A 49 -13.03 20.50 -13.43
N LYS A 50 -13.79 19.41 -13.34
CA LYS A 50 -13.74 18.48 -12.22
C LYS A 50 -12.87 17.26 -12.54
N LYS A 51 -12.11 16.78 -11.55
CA LYS A 51 -11.36 15.52 -11.65
C LYS A 51 -12.32 14.36 -11.38
N LEU A 52 -12.08 13.24 -12.04
CA LEU A 52 -12.94 12.05 -11.99
C LEU A 52 -12.90 11.43 -10.60
N ASP A 53 -14.03 11.49 -9.92
CA ASP A 53 -14.23 10.79 -8.65
C ASP A 53 -14.53 9.30 -8.89
N ALA A 54 -14.43 8.50 -7.82
CA ALA A 54 -14.94 7.13 -7.75
C ALA A 54 -14.34 6.16 -8.77
N ILE A 55 -13.08 6.38 -9.16
CA ILE A 55 -12.33 5.40 -9.94
C ILE A 55 -12.20 4.14 -9.08
N ASP A 56 -12.84 3.05 -9.47
CA ASP A 56 -12.76 1.77 -8.76
C ASP A 56 -11.59 0.90 -9.26
N THR A 57 -11.34 -0.22 -8.57
CA THR A 57 -10.26 -1.14 -8.96
C THR A 57 -10.47 -1.81 -10.33
N ASP A 58 -11.71 -1.94 -10.81
CA ASP A 58 -12.00 -2.45 -12.16
C ASP A 58 -11.57 -1.46 -13.24
N GLN A 59 -11.75 -0.18 -12.97
CA GLN A 59 -11.31 0.90 -13.85
C GLN A 59 -9.79 1.11 -13.82
N ILE A 60 -9.12 0.78 -12.71
CA ILE A 60 -7.64 0.74 -12.64
C ILE A 60 -7.11 -0.48 -13.38
N THR A 61 -7.63 -1.67 -13.09
CA THR A 61 -7.21 -2.93 -13.74
C THR A 61 -8.42 -3.83 -13.93
N PRO A 62 -8.90 -3.98 -15.18
CA PRO A 62 -10.06 -4.83 -15.46
C PRO A 62 -9.85 -6.27 -15.00
N ALA A 63 -10.93 -6.95 -14.62
CA ALA A 63 -10.87 -8.31 -14.09
C ALA A 63 -10.15 -9.29 -15.05
N ASN A 64 -10.40 -9.18 -16.36
CA ASN A 64 -9.75 -9.99 -17.37
C ASN A 64 -8.23 -9.77 -17.44
N ASP A 65 -7.75 -8.61 -17.01
CA ASP A 65 -6.33 -8.27 -16.96
C ASP A 65 -5.71 -8.60 -15.60
N CYS A 66 -6.47 -9.09 -14.61
CA CYS A 66 -5.99 -9.52 -13.29
C CYS A 66 -5.56 -11.00 -13.25
N VAL A 67 -5.06 -11.52 -14.37
CA VAL A 67 -4.65 -12.92 -14.53
C VAL A 67 -3.18 -13.00 -14.91
N SER A 68 -2.52 -14.10 -14.57
CA SER A 68 -1.18 -14.44 -15.05
C SER A 68 -1.12 -15.90 -15.48
N GLU A 69 -0.26 -16.18 -16.46
CA GLU A 69 0.03 -17.53 -16.96
C GLU A 69 1.30 -18.11 -16.33
N SER A 70 2.19 -17.28 -15.79
CA SER A 70 3.43 -17.73 -15.14
C SER A 70 4.00 -16.72 -14.14
N LEU A 71 5.05 -17.11 -13.40
CA LEU A 71 5.78 -16.18 -12.52
C LEU A 71 6.64 -15.20 -13.32
N GLU A 72 7.18 -15.62 -14.46
CA GLU A 72 8.02 -14.79 -15.35
C GLU A 72 7.24 -13.67 -16.02
N THR A 73 5.94 -13.87 -16.24
CA THR A 73 5.04 -12.92 -16.90
C THR A 73 3.98 -12.34 -15.96
N LEU A 74 4.23 -12.44 -14.66
CA LEU A 74 3.26 -12.18 -13.59
C LEU A 74 2.53 -10.83 -13.73
N ASP A 75 3.28 -9.77 -14.04
CA ASP A 75 2.76 -8.41 -14.09
C ASP A 75 2.38 -7.96 -15.52
N HIS A 76 2.58 -8.79 -16.55
CA HIS A 76 2.45 -8.36 -17.94
C HIS A 76 1.04 -7.88 -18.26
N ARG A 77 0.03 -8.69 -17.88
CA ARG A 77 -1.39 -8.35 -18.03
C ARG A 77 -1.80 -7.20 -17.13
N TRP A 78 -1.27 -7.14 -15.91
CA TRP A 78 -1.61 -6.10 -14.93
C TRP A 78 -1.15 -4.72 -15.42
N LYS A 79 0.08 -4.65 -15.96
CA LYS A 79 0.63 -3.45 -16.61
C LYS A 79 -0.16 -3.06 -17.85
N ALA A 80 -0.49 -4.02 -18.71
CA ALA A 80 -1.26 -3.78 -19.93
C ALA A 80 -2.71 -3.30 -19.64
N GLY A 81 -3.31 -3.79 -18.55
CA GLY A 81 -4.66 -3.42 -18.12
C GLY A 81 -4.75 -2.08 -17.40
N SER A 82 -3.62 -1.51 -16.95
CA SER A 82 -3.56 -0.30 -16.14
C SER A 82 -4.24 0.88 -16.85
N PHE A 83 -5.39 1.29 -16.31
CA PHE A 83 -6.28 2.34 -16.82
C PHE A 83 -6.72 2.20 -18.27
N ARG A 84 -6.68 0.99 -18.87
CA ARG A 84 -6.81 0.81 -20.33
C ARG A 84 -8.07 1.43 -20.96
N PHE A 85 -9.15 1.56 -20.18
CA PHE A 85 -10.43 2.13 -20.65
C PHE A 85 -10.61 3.60 -20.25
N LEU A 86 -9.98 4.05 -19.17
CA LEU A 86 -10.05 5.44 -18.71
C LEU A 86 -9.00 6.34 -19.39
N MET A 87 -7.81 5.80 -19.62
CA MET A 87 -6.68 6.46 -20.27
C MET A 87 -5.94 5.43 -21.12
N PRO A 88 -6.40 5.15 -22.35
CA PRO A 88 -5.86 4.07 -23.18
C PRO A 88 -4.36 4.20 -23.50
N ASP A 89 -3.82 5.42 -23.47
CA ASP A 89 -2.40 5.71 -23.70
C ASP A 89 -1.60 5.87 -22.38
N PHE A 90 -2.17 5.49 -21.23
CA PHE A 90 -1.56 5.66 -19.90
C PHE A 90 -0.11 5.15 -19.84
N ARG A 91 0.11 3.89 -20.24
CA ARG A 91 1.44 3.27 -20.21
C ARG A 91 2.41 4.03 -21.12
N GLU A 92 1.98 4.42 -22.32
CA GLU A 92 2.81 5.21 -23.24
C GLU A 92 3.17 6.58 -22.65
N ARG A 93 2.21 7.28 -22.04
CA ARG A 93 2.43 8.55 -21.35
C ARG A 93 3.45 8.43 -20.22
N VAL A 94 3.41 7.32 -19.47
CA VAL A 94 4.41 7.05 -18.42
C VAL A 94 5.81 6.89 -19.00
N HIS A 95 5.95 6.16 -20.12
CA HIS A 95 7.21 6.06 -20.85
C HIS A 95 7.71 7.41 -21.40
N ARG A 96 6.79 8.32 -21.77
CA ARG A 96 7.13 9.70 -22.17
C ARG A 96 7.52 10.62 -21.00
N GLY A 97 7.38 10.16 -19.75
CA GLY A 97 7.88 10.86 -18.56
C GLY A 97 6.82 11.47 -17.65
N GLU A 98 5.55 11.16 -17.87
CA GLU A 98 4.46 11.56 -16.98
C GLU A 98 4.35 10.53 -15.84
N ASN A 99 4.31 10.93 -14.58
CA ASN A 99 4.37 9.97 -13.47
C ASN A 99 3.59 10.36 -12.21
N PHE A 100 2.74 11.37 -12.30
CA PHE A 100 1.83 11.77 -11.23
C PHE A 100 0.40 11.46 -11.63
N VAL A 101 -0.16 10.33 -11.17
CA VAL A 101 -1.57 10.00 -11.38
C VAL A 101 -2.42 10.94 -10.54
N VAL A 102 -3.25 11.78 -11.16
CA VAL A 102 -4.11 12.74 -10.43
C VAL A 102 -5.57 12.40 -10.66
N ALA A 103 -6.29 12.05 -9.59
CA ALA A 103 -7.69 11.68 -9.63
C ALA A 103 -8.51 12.39 -8.55
N GLY A 104 -9.84 12.35 -8.69
CA GLY A 104 -10.78 12.94 -7.75
C GLY A 104 -10.87 12.20 -6.41
N ASP A 105 -11.99 12.41 -5.72
CA ASP A 105 -12.30 11.76 -4.45
C ASP A 105 -12.73 10.29 -4.65
N ARG A 106 -12.66 9.48 -3.59
CA ARG A 106 -13.01 8.05 -3.60
C ARG A 106 -12.21 7.24 -4.63
N PHE A 107 -10.91 7.49 -4.74
CA PHE A 107 -10.03 6.78 -5.66
C PHE A 107 -9.74 5.34 -5.19
N ALA A 108 -9.65 4.40 -6.13
CA ALA A 108 -9.38 2.99 -5.91
C ALA A 108 -10.30 2.29 -4.89
N ILE A 109 -11.60 2.63 -4.91
CA ILE A 109 -12.61 1.91 -4.13
C ILE A 109 -12.93 0.55 -4.77
N GLY A 110 -13.58 -0.33 -4.01
CA GLY A 110 -14.05 -1.63 -4.51
C GLY A 110 -13.21 -2.81 -4.04
N SER A 111 -13.06 -3.80 -4.92
CA SER A 111 -12.53 -5.13 -4.59
C SER A 111 -11.04 -5.13 -4.19
N SER A 112 -10.62 -6.13 -3.40
CA SER A 112 -9.22 -6.32 -3.01
C SER A 112 -8.39 -6.87 -4.17
N ARG A 113 -7.98 -5.99 -5.09
CA ARG A 113 -7.10 -6.34 -6.22
C ARG A 113 -5.69 -5.85 -5.96
N GLU A 114 -4.81 -6.74 -5.53
CA GLU A 114 -3.37 -6.45 -5.41
C GLU A 114 -2.73 -6.16 -6.78
N MET A 115 -3.31 -6.71 -7.84
CA MET A 115 -2.92 -6.48 -9.23
C MET A 115 -3.03 -4.99 -9.63
N SER A 116 -3.95 -4.22 -9.04
CA SER A 116 -4.11 -2.80 -9.37
C SER A 116 -2.91 -1.96 -8.97
N PRO A 117 -2.51 -1.86 -7.68
CA PRO A 117 -1.30 -1.13 -7.31
C PRO A 117 -0.02 -1.79 -7.86
N ALA A 118 0.02 -3.12 -8.00
CA ALA A 118 1.17 -3.82 -8.58
C ALA A 118 1.37 -3.50 -10.07
N GLY A 119 0.30 -3.50 -10.85
CA GLY A 119 0.32 -3.15 -12.27
C GLY A 119 0.76 -1.70 -12.49
N LEU A 120 0.21 -0.77 -11.70
CA LEU A 120 0.66 0.63 -11.73
C LEU A 120 2.16 0.72 -11.42
N LYS A 121 2.60 0.19 -10.28
CA LYS A 121 4.03 0.18 -9.92
C LYS A 121 4.90 -0.42 -11.04
N GLY A 122 4.48 -1.54 -11.62
CA GLY A 122 5.19 -2.20 -12.71
C GLY A 122 5.29 -1.35 -13.98
N VAL A 123 4.26 -0.56 -14.32
CA VAL A 123 4.32 0.40 -15.44
C VAL A 123 5.38 1.48 -15.18
N GLY A 124 5.46 1.99 -13.95
CA GLY A 124 6.51 2.94 -13.55
C GLY A 124 7.90 2.33 -13.67
N GLU A 125 8.11 1.16 -13.06
CA GLU A 125 9.40 0.47 -13.08
C GLU A 125 9.87 0.11 -14.49
N GLU A 126 8.93 -0.30 -15.35
CA GLU A 126 9.21 -0.57 -16.76
C GLU A 126 9.68 0.69 -17.51
N ALA A 127 9.15 1.86 -17.17
CA ALA A 127 9.59 3.14 -17.70
C ALA A 127 10.84 3.70 -16.98
N GLY A 128 11.38 2.99 -15.98
CA GLY A 128 12.50 3.44 -15.16
C GLY A 128 12.14 4.62 -14.25
N ARG A 129 10.89 4.70 -13.78
CA ARG A 129 10.34 5.85 -13.02
C ARG A 129 9.54 5.40 -11.80
N GLU A 130 9.54 6.24 -10.78
CA GLU A 130 8.57 6.09 -9.68
C GLU A 130 7.26 6.78 -10.05
N LEU A 131 6.14 6.10 -9.79
CA LEU A 131 4.81 6.68 -9.89
C LEU A 131 4.35 7.22 -8.54
N VAL A 132 3.65 8.34 -8.58
CA VAL A 132 3.01 8.96 -7.42
C VAL A 132 1.51 9.06 -7.70
N ILE A 133 0.70 8.46 -6.84
CA ILE A 133 -0.75 8.57 -6.90
C ILE A 133 -1.20 9.74 -6.03
N VAL A 134 -1.83 10.74 -6.63
CA VAL A 134 -2.41 11.91 -5.99
C VAL A 134 -3.93 11.85 -6.16
N CYS A 135 -4.67 11.82 -5.06
CA CYS A 135 -6.13 11.83 -5.10
C CYS A 135 -6.74 12.82 -4.12
N GLY A 136 -8.07 12.92 -4.16
CA GLY A 136 -8.87 13.73 -3.23
C GLY A 136 -8.80 13.23 -1.79
N ALA A 137 -9.86 13.46 -1.02
CA ALA A 137 -9.86 13.13 0.41
C ALA A 137 -9.91 11.61 0.67
N GLY A 138 -10.65 10.86 -0.14
CA GLY A 138 -10.88 9.44 0.03
C GLY A 138 -10.07 8.59 -0.96
N MET A 139 -9.44 7.55 -0.42
CA MET A 139 -8.82 6.45 -1.16
C MET A 139 -9.31 5.13 -0.55
N GLY A 140 -9.51 4.09 -1.34
CA GLY A 140 -9.84 2.76 -0.81
C GLY A 140 -8.74 2.24 0.10
N ASP A 141 -9.07 1.89 1.35
CA ASP A 141 -8.09 1.51 2.38
C ASP A 141 -7.26 0.29 1.98
N ILE A 142 -7.87 -0.68 1.29
CA ILE A 142 -7.18 -1.88 0.80
C ILE A 142 -6.15 -1.51 -0.27
N PHE A 143 -6.52 -0.66 -1.24
CA PHE A 143 -5.59 -0.19 -2.26
C PHE A 143 -4.45 0.61 -1.62
N ARG A 144 -4.76 1.54 -0.71
CA ARG A 144 -3.77 2.35 0.01
C ARG A 144 -2.75 1.46 0.73
N ARG A 145 -3.22 0.48 1.49
CA ARG A 145 -2.37 -0.50 2.18
C ARG A 145 -1.49 -1.27 1.20
N ASN A 146 -2.07 -1.81 0.13
CA ASN A 146 -1.36 -2.61 -0.86
C ASN A 146 -0.31 -1.78 -1.63
N ALA A 147 -0.63 -0.53 -1.96
CA ALA A 147 0.30 0.41 -2.58
C ALA A 147 1.51 0.67 -1.68
N LEU A 148 1.29 1.04 -0.42
CA LEU A 148 2.37 1.26 0.55
C LEU A 148 3.20 -0.01 0.79
N ASN A 149 2.55 -1.18 0.87
CA ASN A 149 3.21 -2.48 1.02
C ASN A 149 4.15 -2.80 -0.16
N LEU A 150 3.81 -2.35 -1.37
CA LEU A 150 4.61 -2.50 -2.57
C LEU A 150 5.64 -1.37 -2.76
N GLY A 151 5.60 -0.32 -1.93
CA GLY A 151 6.44 0.86 -2.10
C GLY A 151 5.93 1.88 -3.13
N LEU A 152 4.68 1.76 -3.60
CA LEU A 152 4.04 2.76 -4.46
C LEU A 152 3.58 3.96 -3.63
N HIS A 153 3.95 5.18 -4.05
CA HIS A 153 3.62 6.40 -3.31
C HIS A 153 2.16 6.80 -3.50
N VAL A 154 1.48 7.09 -2.39
CA VAL A 154 0.09 7.57 -2.35
C VAL A 154 -0.04 8.84 -1.53
N VAL A 155 -0.78 9.80 -2.08
CA VAL A 155 -0.93 11.18 -1.60
C VAL A 155 -2.40 11.58 -1.66
N GLN A 156 -3.04 11.73 -0.50
CA GLN A 156 -4.38 12.30 -0.39
C GLN A 156 -4.26 13.79 -0.12
N SER A 157 -4.66 14.62 -1.08
CA SER A 157 -4.63 16.09 -1.00
C SER A 157 -5.69 16.69 -1.90
N ARG A 158 -6.85 17.03 -1.33
CA ARG A 158 -7.95 17.67 -2.07
C ARG A 158 -7.50 18.97 -2.76
N ALA A 159 -6.76 19.81 -2.05
CA ALA A 159 -6.25 21.07 -2.60
C ALA A 159 -5.33 20.85 -3.83
N ALA A 160 -4.43 19.87 -3.77
CA ALA A 160 -3.55 19.58 -4.90
C ALA A 160 -4.32 19.09 -6.14
N VAL A 161 -5.35 18.25 -5.94
CA VAL A 161 -6.21 17.76 -7.02
C VAL A 161 -7.05 18.88 -7.62
N GLU A 162 -7.66 19.73 -6.78
CA GLU A 162 -8.45 20.87 -7.24
C GLU A 162 -7.60 21.81 -8.10
N ASP A 163 -6.39 22.12 -7.65
CA ASP A 163 -5.47 23.03 -8.34
C ASP A 163 -4.87 22.45 -9.63
N ALA A 164 -4.63 21.13 -9.71
CA ALA A 164 -3.92 20.49 -10.83
C ALA A 164 -4.53 20.82 -12.20
N GLN A 165 -3.70 21.23 -13.16
CA GLN A 165 -4.08 21.49 -14.55
C GLN A 165 -3.26 20.63 -15.52
N GLU A 166 -3.78 20.45 -16.73
CA GLU A 166 -3.05 19.72 -17.78
C GLU A 166 -1.68 20.35 -18.03
N GLY A 167 -0.65 19.51 -18.14
CA GLY A 167 0.72 19.94 -18.33
C GLY A 167 1.47 20.38 -17.07
N ASP A 168 0.80 20.43 -15.90
CA ASP A 168 1.48 20.75 -14.64
C ASP A 168 2.58 19.75 -14.32
N THR A 169 3.70 20.29 -13.80
CA THR A 169 4.82 19.50 -13.27
C THR A 169 4.75 19.50 -11.76
N PHE A 170 4.85 18.31 -11.18
CA PHE A 170 4.84 18.07 -9.76
C PHE A 170 6.20 17.56 -9.29
N SER A 171 6.51 17.86 -8.03
CA SER A 171 7.53 17.15 -7.27
C SER A 171 6.97 16.60 -5.96
N PHE A 172 7.44 15.41 -5.58
CA PHE A 172 7.10 14.77 -4.32
C PHE A 172 8.38 14.38 -3.61
N ASP A 173 8.52 14.85 -2.38
CA ASP A 173 9.61 14.48 -1.47
C ASP A 173 9.15 13.29 -0.62
N PRO A 174 9.71 12.07 -0.82
CA PRO A 174 9.32 10.91 -0.04
C PRO A 174 9.70 11.03 1.44
N GLU A 175 10.71 11.81 1.82
CA GLU A 175 11.09 11.97 3.22
C GLU A 175 10.09 12.82 3.98
N THR A 176 9.77 14.01 3.47
CA THR A 176 8.85 14.96 4.13
C THR A 176 7.39 14.71 3.77
N ARG A 177 7.13 13.93 2.71
CA ARG A 177 5.84 13.77 2.03
C ARG A 177 5.28 15.07 1.44
N THR A 178 6.09 16.11 1.29
CA THR A 178 5.64 17.35 0.66
C THR A 178 5.37 17.11 -0.82
N LEU A 179 4.17 17.46 -1.27
CA LEU A 179 3.83 17.53 -2.69
C LEU A 179 3.88 18.98 -3.13
N THR A 180 4.55 19.28 -4.23
CA THR A 180 4.61 20.62 -4.81
C THR A 180 4.12 20.57 -6.26
N ASN A 181 3.18 21.44 -6.61
CA ASN A 181 2.90 21.79 -8.00
C ASN A 181 3.86 22.92 -8.38
N GLU A 182 4.89 22.58 -9.12
CA GLU A 182 6.00 23.49 -9.44
C GLU A 182 5.60 24.51 -10.49
N THR A 183 4.74 24.13 -11.45
CA THR A 183 4.21 25.03 -12.47
C THR A 183 3.44 26.19 -11.81
N GLN A 184 2.70 25.89 -10.73
CA GLN A 184 1.88 26.89 -10.03
C GLN A 184 2.57 27.48 -8.79
N GLY A 185 3.75 27.00 -8.41
CA GLY A 185 4.46 27.48 -7.20
C GLY A 185 3.72 27.18 -5.90
N LYS A 186 2.93 26.11 -5.84
CA LYS A 186 2.11 25.75 -4.66
C LYS A 186 2.59 24.45 -4.03
N SER A 187 2.69 24.43 -2.71
CA SER A 187 3.04 23.24 -1.93
C SER A 187 1.88 22.79 -1.04
N TYR A 188 1.74 21.48 -0.90
CA TYR A 188 0.65 20.83 -0.19
C TYR A 188 1.20 19.85 0.81
N LYS A 189 0.56 19.81 1.98
CA LYS A 189 0.80 18.80 3.00
C LYS A 189 -0.27 17.71 2.87
N PRO A 190 0.10 16.48 2.46
CA PRO A 190 -0.86 15.38 2.35
C PRO A 190 -1.48 14.98 3.68
N ALA A 191 -2.56 14.19 3.61
CA ALA A 191 -3.07 13.49 4.77
C ALA A 191 -1.96 12.69 5.49
N ALA A 192 -1.98 12.73 6.82
CA ALA A 192 -1.00 12.05 7.64
C ALA A 192 -1.14 10.52 7.51
N LEU A 193 0.01 9.85 7.49
CA LEU A 193 0.07 8.41 7.66
C LEU A 193 0.11 8.06 9.15
N SER A 194 -0.42 6.89 9.50
CA SER A 194 -0.13 6.30 10.80
C SER A 194 1.37 5.96 10.91
N PRO A 195 1.93 5.84 12.13
CA PRO A 195 3.33 5.47 12.31
C PRO A 195 3.73 4.17 11.59
N ALA A 196 2.83 3.18 11.59
CA ALA A 196 3.08 1.89 10.93
C ALA A 196 3.11 2.01 9.40
N GLU A 197 2.19 2.79 8.82
CA GLU A 197 2.20 3.06 7.38
C GLU A 197 3.45 3.82 6.94
N ASP A 198 3.90 4.79 7.75
CA ASP A 198 5.11 5.54 7.44
C ASP A 198 6.37 4.64 7.54
N ASP A 199 6.42 3.73 8.51
CA ASP A 199 7.51 2.76 8.66
C ASP A 199 7.56 1.75 7.48
N ILE A 200 6.41 1.20 7.08
CA ILE A 200 6.30 0.33 5.89
C ILE A 200 6.84 1.03 4.65
N ARG A 201 6.38 2.26 4.44
CA ARG A 201 6.76 3.08 3.29
C ARG A 201 8.25 3.38 3.28
N ARG A 202 8.82 3.83 4.41
CA ARG A 202 10.26 4.14 4.54
C ARG A 202 11.15 2.90 4.43
N SER A 203 10.62 1.74 4.79
CA SER A 203 11.33 0.46 4.65
C SER A 203 11.41 -0.03 3.19
N GLY A 204 10.71 0.62 2.26
CA GLY A 204 10.59 0.16 0.87
C GLY A 204 9.57 -0.99 0.69
N GLY A 205 8.58 -1.07 1.58
CA GLY A 205 7.50 -2.04 1.51
C GLY A 205 7.50 -3.10 2.60
N ILE A 206 6.39 -3.83 2.69
CA ILE A 206 6.11 -4.74 3.83
C ILE A 206 7.04 -5.95 3.86
N ILE A 207 7.53 -6.43 2.71
CA ILE A 207 8.44 -7.58 2.64
C ILE A 207 9.75 -7.29 3.39
N LYS A 208 10.23 -6.04 3.36
CA LYS A 208 11.44 -5.64 4.08
C LYS A 208 11.25 -5.69 5.59
N ILE A 209 10.07 -5.26 6.07
CA ILE A 209 9.69 -5.42 7.48
C ILE A 209 9.54 -6.91 7.83
N GLY A 210 8.81 -7.67 7.02
CA GLY A 210 8.58 -9.10 7.23
C GLY A 210 9.89 -9.88 7.33
N ARG A 211 10.91 -9.57 6.51
CA ARG A 211 12.24 -10.20 6.60
C ARG A 211 12.94 -9.95 7.94
N ARG A 212 12.74 -8.78 8.56
CA ARG A 212 13.29 -8.48 9.89
C ARG A 212 12.63 -9.31 10.97
N GLU A 213 11.32 -9.55 10.85
CA GLU A 213 10.54 -10.29 11.83
C GLU A 213 10.52 -11.81 11.58
N PHE A 214 10.89 -12.26 10.38
CA PHE A 214 10.68 -13.64 9.92
C PHE A 214 11.27 -14.70 10.85
N ARG A 215 12.53 -14.53 11.28
CA ARG A 215 13.18 -15.49 12.17
C ARG A 215 12.44 -15.63 13.50
N ASP A 216 12.07 -14.50 14.10
CA ASP A 216 11.34 -14.47 15.36
C ASP A 216 9.94 -15.06 15.21
N ALA A 217 9.26 -14.78 14.10
CA ALA A 217 7.94 -15.32 13.79
C ALA A 217 7.95 -16.86 13.65
N VAL A 218 9.02 -17.43 13.10
CA VAL A 218 9.19 -18.89 12.94
C VAL A 218 9.48 -19.59 14.27
N ILE A 219 10.31 -19.00 15.12
CA ILE A 219 10.76 -19.63 16.38
C ILE A 219 9.72 -19.46 17.50
N ARG A 220 8.94 -18.37 17.46
CA ARG A 220 7.97 -18.05 18.51
C ARG A 220 6.84 -19.07 18.54
N ARG A 221 6.58 -19.62 19.73
CA ARG A 221 5.40 -20.43 19.95
C ARG A 221 4.17 -19.51 20.00
N PRO A 222 3.13 -19.77 19.17
CA PRO A 222 1.89 -19.04 19.26
C PRO A 222 1.30 -19.14 20.67
N ASP A 223 0.79 -18.01 21.16
CA ASP A 223 0.16 -17.91 22.48
C ASP A 223 -1.15 -17.14 22.31
N ILE A 224 -2.26 -17.85 22.41
CA ILE A 224 -3.62 -17.29 22.37
C ILE A 224 -4.21 -17.44 23.75
N SER A 225 -4.36 -16.30 24.41
CA SER A 225 -4.84 -16.20 25.78
C SER A 225 -6.00 -15.23 25.80
N TRP A 226 -7.18 -15.65 26.25
CA TRP A 226 -8.34 -14.76 26.33
C TRP A 226 -8.29 -13.88 27.58
N ALA A 227 -8.86 -12.69 27.48
CA ALA A 227 -8.93 -11.75 28.59
C ALA A 227 -9.78 -12.34 29.73
N ASP A 228 -9.44 -12.00 30.98
CA ASP A 228 -10.32 -12.32 32.10
C ASP A 228 -11.68 -11.60 31.98
N ALA A 229 -12.66 -12.05 32.75
CA ALA A 229 -14.02 -11.50 32.66
C ALA A 229 -14.08 -10.00 32.97
N ALA A 230 -13.17 -9.47 33.79
CA ALA A 230 -13.16 -8.05 34.13
C ALA A 230 -12.68 -7.19 32.96
N THR A 231 -11.59 -7.61 32.33
CA THR A 231 -11.02 -6.97 31.14
C THR A 231 -11.95 -7.12 29.94
N ALA A 232 -12.48 -8.31 29.69
CA ALA A 232 -13.36 -8.60 28.56
C ALA A 232 -14.62 -7.72 28.52
N ARG A 233 -15.19 -7.37 29.69
CA ARG A 233 -16.36 -6.48 29.78
C ARG A 233 -16.12 -5.08 29.22
N GLY A 234 -14.87 -4.62 29.18
CA GLY A 234 -14.48 -3.33 28.63
C GLY A 234 -14.12 -3.36 27.14
N LEU A 235 -14.15 -4.53 26.50
CA LEU A 235 -13.71 -4.73 25.12
C LEU A 235 -14.90 -5.14 24.24
N THR A 236 -14.96 -4.58 23.04
CA THR A 236 -15.83 -5.10 21.98
C THR A 236 -15.42 -6.53 21.58
N SER A 237 -16.31 -7.28 20.93
CA SER A 237 -15.96 -8.63 20.45
C SER A 237 -14.72 -8.65 19.55
N THR A 238 -14.55 -7.64 18.69
CA THR A 238 -13.35 -7.48 17.84
C THR A 238 -12.10 -7.24 18.69
N GLU A 239 -12.18 -6.34 19.67
CA GLU A 239 -11.05 -6.08 20.56
C GLU A 239 -10.70 -7.29 21.42
N GLN A 240 -11.68 -8.09 21.85
CA GLN A 240 -11.40 -9.34 22.57
C GLN A 240 -10.63 -10.34 21.70
N ILE A 241 -10.99 -10.47 20.41
CA ILE A 241 -10.24 -11.30 19.46
C ILE A 241 -8.81 -10.76 19.28
N LEU A 242 -8.66 -9.47 18.98
CA LEU A 242 -7.33 -8.86 18.81
C LEU A 242 -6.48 -8.96 20.07
N TRP A 243 -7.10 -8.78 21.25
CA TRP A 243 -6.48 -8.99 22.54
C TRP A 243 -5.99 -10.41 22.67
N ALA A 244 -6.83 -11.41 22.38
CA ALA A 244 -6.42 -12.79 22.55
C ALA A 244 -5.22 -13.19 21.66
N HIS A 245 -5.20 -12.67 20.43
CA HIS A 245 -4.24 -13.06 19.40
C HIS A 245 -2.99 -12.16 19.36
N ARG A 246 -2.92 -11.08 20.15
CA ARG A 246 -1.77 -10.18 20.14
C ARG A 246 -0.48 -10.92 20.49
N VAL A 247 0.55 -10.63 19.70
CA VAL A 247 1.90 -11.18 19.83
C VAL A 247 2.66 -10.53 20.98
N ASP A 248 2.43 -9.24 21.21
CA ASP A 248 2.94 -8.49 22.36
C ASP A 248 1.86 -8.39 23.43
N LYS A 249 2.05 -9.10 24.55
CA LYS A 249 1.04 -9.19 25.62
C LYS A 249 0.90 -7.89 26.42
N GLU A 250 1.86 -6.98 26.35
CA GLU A 250 1.78 -5.67 26.99
C GLU A 250 1.15 -4.60 26.09
N ALA A 251 0.93 -4.91 24.80
CA ALA A 251 0.36 -3.96 23.87
C ALA A 251 -1.11 -3.64 24.18
N ALA A 252 -1.43 -2.35 24.24
CA ALA A 252 -2.79 -1.86 24.43
C ALA A 252 -3.66 -2.12 23.20
N VAL A 253 -4.82 -2.74 23.39
CA VAL A 253 -5.80 -2.97 22.33
C VAL A 253 -6.84 -1.87 22.38
N ARG A 254 -6.76 -0.97 21.40
CA ARG A 254 -7.68 0.17 21.25
C ARG A 254 -7.64 0.69 19.81
N ALA A 255 -8.65 1.45 19.42
CA ALA A 255 -8.66 2.13 18.13
C ALA A 255 -7.39 2.97 17.90
N GLY A 256 -6.83 2.86 16.69
CA GLY A 256 -5.60 3.55 16.27
C GLY A 256 -4.30 2.92 16.77
N ALA A 257 -4.33 1.87 17.59
CA ALA A 257 -3.14 1.13 17.97
C ALA A 257 -2.68 0.20 16.83
N THR A 258 -1.36 0.04 16.69
CA THR A 258 -0.76 -0.97 15.80
C THR A 258 -0.45 -2.21 16.62
N LEU A 259 -0.99 -3.35 16.20
CA LEU A 259 -0.82 -4.63 16.88
C LEU A 259 -0.25 -5.65 15.90
N ARG A 260 0.65 -6.50 16.40
CA ARG A 260 0.99 -7.76 15.75
C ARG A 260 0.08 -8.83 16.33
N VAL A 261 -0.53 -9.65 15.48
CA VAL A 261 -1.42 -10.73 15.89
C VAL A 261 -0.97 -12.03 15.24
N TYR A 262 -1.16 -13.16 15.92
CA TYR A 262 -1.01 -14.46 15.28
C TYR A 262 -2.11 -14.62 14.23
N ALA A 263 -1.71 -14.97 13.00
CA ALA A 263 -2.64 -15.28 11.92
C ALA A 263 -2.96 -16.78 11.97
N ASP A 264 -3.98 -17.14 12.72
CA ASP A 264 -4.40 -18.52 12.97
C ASP A 264 -5.72 -18.91 12.28
N LEU A 265 -6.47 -17.91 11.85
CA LEU A 265 -7.66 -18.03 11.01
C LEU A 265 -7.33 -17.53 9.61
N LEU A 266 -6.53 -18.31 8.88
CA LEU A 266 -6.55 -18.26 7.41
C LEU A 266 -7.32 -19.50 6.93
N PRO A 267 -8.67 -19.51 6.95
CA PRO A 267 -9.36 -20.40 6.03
C PRO A 267 -8.90 -19.95 4.64
N ALA A 268 -8.18 -20.83 3.95
CA ALA A 268 -7.92 -20.67 2.54
C ALA A 268 -9.28 -20.43 1.85
N SER A 269 -9.46 -19.23 1.29
CA SER A 269 -10.50 -18.97 0.31
C SER A 269 -10.09 -19.58 -1.02
#